data_AF-A0A969NMF2-F1
#
_entry.id   AF-A0A969NMF2-F1
#
_cell.length_a   1.000
_cell.length_b   1.000
_cell.length_c   1.000
_cell.angle_alpha   90.00
_cell.angle_beta   90.00
_cell.angle_gamma   90.00
#
_symmetry.space_group_name_H-M   'P 1'
#
loop_
_entity.id
_entity.type
_entity.pdbx_description
1 polymer ?
#
loop_
_entity_poly.entity_id
_entity_poly.type
_entity_poly.pdbx_seq_one_letter_code
_entity_poly.pdbx_strand_id
1 'polypeptide(L)' 'MPHQLWETHQWEIAKEEAVVAALFDAPQSANPLDFRDIDRYHPTAKAKYLNLFYGGQIPSAIKKLHKI' A
#
# COMPACT_ATOMS: atom_id res chain seq x y z
N MET A 1 -5.59 -11.44 1.89
CA MET A 1 -5.46 -11.62 0.41
C MET A 1 -4.71 -10.41 -0.11
N PRO A 2 -3.80 -10.52 -1.09
CA PRO A 2 -3.05 -9.38 -1.59
C PRO A 2 -4.02 -8.30 -2.10
N HIS A 3 -3.68 -7.04 -1.86
CA HIS A 3 -4.49 -5.92 -2.30
C HIS A 3 -4.58 -5.91 -3.84
N GLN A 4 -5.76 -5.59 -4.40
CA GLN A 4 -6.01 -5.59 -5.85
C GLN A 4 -4.98 -4.80 -6.67
N LEU A 5 -4.35 -3.79 -6.08
CA LEU A 5 -3.31 -2.98 -6.73
C LEU A 5 -2.05 -3.78 -7.08
N TRP A 6 -1.73 -4.83 -6.32
CA TRP A 6 -0.63 -5.74 -6.64
C TRP A 6 -0.94 -6.68 -7.81
N GLU A 7 -2.22 -6.83 -8.16
CA GLU A 7 -2.66 -7.64 -9.30
C GLU A 7 -2.81 -6.77 -10.56
N THR A 8 -3.33 -5.54 -10.41
CA THR A 8 -3.61 -4.65 -11.54
C THR A 8 -2.46 -3.73 -11.91
N HIS A 9 -1.50 -3.52 -11.00
CA HIS A 9 -0.37 -2.59 -11.16
C HIS A 9 -0.78 -1.15 -11.50
N GLN A 10 -2.03 -0.77 -11.22
CA GLN A 10 -2.59 0.55 -11.53
C GLN A 10 -2.19 1.62 -10.51
N TRP A 11 -0.89 1.73 -10.22
CA TRP A 11 -0.36 2.64 -9.21
C TRP A 11 -0.67 4.09 -9.53
N GLU A 12 -0.52 4.51 -10.79
CA GLU A 12 -0.69 5.92 -11.21
C GLU A 12 -2.09 6.49 -10.89
N ILE A 13 -3.14 5.69 -11.05
CA ILE A 13 -4.53 6.14 -10.86
C ILE A 13 -5.11 5.78 -9.48
N ALA A 14 -4.33 5.07 -8.65
CA ALA A 14 -4.76 4.68 -7.32
C ALA A 14 -4.87 5.89 -6.38
N LYS A 15 -5.78 5.82 -5.40
CA LYS A 15 -5.81 6.79 -4.31
C LYS A 15 -4.71 6.49 -3.29
N GLU A 16 -4.13 7.52 -2.69
CA GLU A 16 -3.04 7.37 -1.71
C GLU A 16 -3.40 6.39 -0.58
N GLU A 17 -4.62 6.44 -0.04
CA GLU A 17 -5.08 5.54 1.02
C GLU A 17 -5.08 4.07 0.58
N ALA A 18 -5.43 3.81 -0.69
CA ALA A 18 -5.43 2.47 -1.25
C ALA A 18 -3.99 1.96 -1.45
N VAL A 19 -3.06 2.84 -1.83
CA VAL A 19 -1.63 2.51 -1.93
C VAL A 19 -1.04 2.21 -0.56
N VAL A 20 -1.36 3.00 0.47
CA VAL A 20 -0.94 2.73 1.84
C VAL A 20 -1.50 1.38 2.31
N ALA A 21 -2.79 1.11 2.08
CA ALA A 21 -3.38 -0.19 2.42
C ALA A 21 -2.70 -1.35 1.69
N ALA A 22 -2.40 -1.18 0.39
CA ALA A 22 -1.68 -2.17 -0.39
C ALA A 22 -0.28 -2.45 0.15
N LEU A 23 0.46 -1.43 0.62
CA LEU A 23 1.80 -1.62 1.18
C LEU A 23 1.81 -2.49 2.44
N PHE A 24 0.77 -2.44 3.28
CA PHE A 24 0.64 -3.36 4.41
C PHE A 24 0.28 -4.79 3.99
N ASP A 25 -0.39 -4.95 2.84
CA ASP A 25 -0.80 -6.24 2.27
C ASP A 25 0.12 -6.67 1.11
N ALA A 26 1.38 -6.23 1.14
CA ALA A 26 2.34 -6.52 0.09
C ALA A 26 2.66 -8.03 0.02
N PRO A 27 2.53 -8.67 -1.16
CA PRO A 27 2.92 -10.07 -1.31
C PRO A 27 4.45 -10.22 -1.23
N GLN A 28 4.94 -11.37 -0.76
CA GLN A 28 6.38 -11.64 -0.73
C GLN A 28 7.03 -11.64 -2.13
N SER A 29 6.23 -11.89 -3.17
CA SER A 29 6.66 -11.85 -4.57
C SER A 29 6.44 -10.50 -5.24
N ALA A 30 6.28 -9.41 -4.48
CA ALA A 30 6.09 -8.07 -5.04
C ALA A 30 7.25 -7.67 -5.97
N ASN A 31 6.92 -7.14 -7.15
CA ASN A 31 7.93 -6.77 -8.13
C ASN A 31 8.66 -5.49 -7.65
N PRO A 32 10.00 -5.46 -7.64
CA PRO A 32 10.76 -4.24 -7.33
C PRO A 32 10.38 -3.02 -8.17
N LEU A 33 9.88 -3.22 -9.40
CA LEU A 33 9.42 -2.14 -10.27
C LEU A 33 8.15 -1.46 -9.74
N ASP A 34 7.27 -2.19 -9.04
CA ASP A 34 6.08 -1.61 -8.42
C ASP A 34 6.46 -0.60 -7.36
N PHE A 35 7.49 -0.88 -6.54
CA PHE A 35 7.97 0.07 -5.54
C PHE A 35 8.51 1.36 -6.17
N ARG A 36 9.15 1.26 -7.34
CA ARG A 36 9.61 2.44 -8.09
C ARG A 36 8.43 3.27 -8.59
N ASP A 37 7.38 2.63 -9.07
CA ASP A 37 6.21 3.32 -9.60
C ASP A 37 5.37 3.92 -8.45
N ILE A 38 5.25 3.23 -7.32
CA ILE A 38 4.70 3.76 -6.07
C ILE A 38 5.49 5.00 -5.62
N ASP A 39 6.83 4.95 -5.60
CA ASP A 39 7.66 6.09 -5.22
C ASP A 39 7.49 7.28 -6.19
N ARG A 40 7.27 7.00 -7.48
CA ARG A 40 7.04 8.02 -8.50
C ARG A 40 5.67 8.69 -8.37
N TYR A 41 4.60 7.90 -8.24
CA TYR A 41 3.22 8.40 -8.29
C TYR A 41 2.68 8.79 -6.91
N HIS A 42 3.18 8.16 -5.84
CA HIS A 42 2.70 8.30 -4.46
C HIS A 42 3.85 8.47 -3.45
N PRO A 43 4.72 9.50 -3.59
CA PRO A 43 5.87 9.67 -2.72
C PRO A 43 5.49 9.84 -1.24
N THR A 44 4.31 10.40 -0.96
CA THR A 44 3.75 10.58 0.38
C THR A 44 3.18 9.29 0.98
N ALA A 45 2.68 8.36 0.16
CA ALA A 45 2.09 7.10 0.63
C ALA A 45 3.13 6.24 1.36
N LYS A 46 4.36 6.15 0.84
CA LYS A 46 5.43 5.37 1.49
C LYS A 46 5.82 5.95 2.84
N ALA A 47 5.99 7.27 2.93
CA ALA A 47 6.28 7.93 4.20
C ALA A 47 5.15 7.70 5.23
N LYS A 48 3.89 7.80 4.79
CA LYS A 48 2.71 7.54 5.62
C LYS A 48 2.62 6.08 6.06
N TYR A 49 2.87 5.14 5.15
CA TYR A 49 2.98 3.71 5.47
C TYR A 49 4.03 3.45 6.55
N LEU A 50 5.26 3.95 6.38
CA LEU A 50 6.34 3.76 7.34
C LEU A 50 6.01 4.34 8.72
N ASN A 51 5.45 5.56 8.76
CA ASN A 51 5.03 6.19 10.01
C ASN A 51 3.95 5.37 10.73
N LEU A 52 2.97 4.83 9.99
CA LEU A 52 1.90 4.01 10.54
C LEU A 52 2.43 2.64 11.01
N PHE A 53 3.27 1.99 10.20
CA PHE A 53 3.86 0.69 10.50
C PHE A 53 4.75 0.75 11.75
N TYR A 54 5.69 1.70 11.81
CA TYR A 54 6.56 1.87 12.98
C TYR A 54 5.84 2.47 14.19
N GLY A 55 4.78 3.24 13.96
CA GLY A 55 3.91 3.76 15.02
C GLY A 55 2.95 2.72 15.62
N GLY A 56 2.92 1.48 15.09
CA GLY A 56 1.98 0.44 15.53
C GLY A 56 0.51 0.76 15.20
N GLN A 57 0.26 1.69 14.27
CA GLN A 57 -1.07 2.12 13.88
C GLN A 57 -1.48 1.44 12.59
N ILE A 58 -2.50 0.58 12.64
CA ILE A 58 -3.07 -0.03 11.44
C ILE A 58 -4.17 0.89 10.88
N PRO A 59 -4.04 1.40 9.63
CA PRO A 59 -5.07 2.24 9.03
C PRO A 59 -6.47 1.60 9.04
N SER A 60 -7.51 2.42 9.24
CA SER A 60 -8.91 1.99 9.22
C SER A 60 -9.32 1.30 7.91
N ALA A 61 -8.67 1.63 6.79
CA ALA A 61 -8.86 0.96 5.51
C ALA A 61 -8.47 -0.53 5.58
N ILE A 62 -7.38 -0.86 6.29
CA ILE A 62 -6.92 -2.24 6.48
C ILE A 62 -7.79 -2.98 7.46
N LYS A 63 -8.24 -2.32 8.54
CA LYS A 63 -9.22 -2.91 9.47
C LYS A 63 -10.49 -3.33 8.75
N LYS A 64 -10.99 -2.48 7.82
CA LYS A 64 -12.14 -2.79 6.97
C LYS A 64 -11.88 -3.96 6.02
N LEU A 65 -10.68 -4.03 5.42
CA LEU A 65 -10.30 -5.14 4.53
C LEU A 65 -10.17 -6.47 5.27
N HIS A 66 -9.70 -6.46 6.52
CA HIS A 66 -9.45 -7.66 7.30
C HIS A 66 -10.57 -8.06 8.28
N LYS A 67 -11.68 -7.30 8.36
CA LYS A 67 -12.76 -7.50 9.35
C LYS A 67 -12.22 -7.72 10.77
N ILE A 68 -11.27 -6.87 11.20
CA ILE A 68 -10.74 -6.83 12.57
C ILE A 68 -11.48 -5.74 13.35
#